data_AF-A0A7J8BQ33-F1
#
_entry.id   AF-A0A7J8BQ33-F1
#
_cell.length_a   1.000
_cell.length_b   1.000
_cell.length_c   1.000
_cell.angle_alpha   90.00
_cell.angle_beta   90.00
_cell.angle_gamma   90.00
#
_symmetry.space_group_name_H-M   'P 1'
#
loop_
_entity.id
_entity.type
_entity.pdbx_description
1 polymer ?
#
loop_
_entity_poly.entity_id
_entity_poly.type
_entity_poly.pdbx_seq_one_letter_code
_entity_poly.pdbx_strand_id
1 'polypeptide(L)'
;MHGDSEYNIMFGPDICGPGTKKVHVIFNYKGKNVLINKDIRCKDDEFTHLYTLIVRPDNTYEVKIDNSQVESGSLEDDWDFLPPKKIKDPDASKPEDWDERAKIDDPTDSKPEDWDKPEHIPDPDAKKPEDWDEEMDGEWEPPVIQNPEYKGEWKPRQIDNPDYKGTWIHPEVDNPEYSPDSNIYAYENFAVLGLDLWQVRHRGNRRILRGPQVLRVT
;
A
#
# COMPACT_ATOMS: atom_id res chain seq x y z
N MET A 1 -35.60 -1.24 -17.44
CA MET A 1 -34.46 -1.41 -16.53
C MET A 1 -33.38 -2.21 -17.25
N HIS A 2 -32.18 -1.65 -17.28
CA HIS A 2 -30.94 -2.23 -17.83
C HIS A 2 -29.75 -1.79 -16.95
N GLY A 3 -28.55 -2.35 -17.19
CA GLY A 3 -27.39 -2.22 -16.30
C GLY A 3 -26.97 -0.80 -15.95
N ASP A 4 -27.24 0.15 -16.84
CA ASP A 4 -26.90 1.56 -16.67
C ASP A 4 -28.05 2.43 -16.14
N SER A 5 -29.19 1.81 -15.76
CA SER A 5 -30.28 2.56 -15.13
C SER A 5 -29.79 3.12 -13.80
N GLU A 6 -30.10 4.38 -13.53
CA GLU A 6 -29.86 5.01 -12.24
C GLU A 6 -30.58 4.21 -11.13
N TYR A 7 -29.90 4.05 -10.01
CA TYR A 7 -30.42 3.35 -8.84
C TYR A 7 -29.97 4.06 -7.58
N ASN A 8 -30.75 3.93 -6.50
CA ASN A 8 -30.42 4.54 -5.22
C ASN A 8 -29.45 3.66 -4.44
N ILE A 9 -29.78 2.37 -4.32
CA ILE A 9 -28.97 1.41 -3.55
C ILE A 9 -28.81 0.11 -4.35
N MET A 10 -27.61 -0.44 -4.37
CA MET A 10 -27.26 -1.73 -4.95
C MET A 10 -26.66 -2.62 -3.85
N PHE A 11 -27.41 -3.64 -3.39
CA PHE A 11 -27.03 -4.57 -2.32
C PHE A 11 -27.13 -6.06 -2.70
N GLY A 12 -26.05 -6.83 -2.52
CA GLY A 12 -26.11 -8.29 -2.59
C GLY A 12 -24.80 -8.98 -3.01
N PRO A 13 -24.76 -10.32 -3.02
CA PRO A 13 -23.52 -11.07 -3.23
C PRO A 13 -23.06 -11.07 -4.70
N ASP A 14 -21.75 -11.01 -4.93
CA ASP A 14 -21.11 -11.07 -6.23
C ASP A 14 -19.96 -12.07 -6.25
N ILE A 15 -20.02 -13.01 -7.20
CA ILE A 15 -19.14 -14.18 -7.27
C ILE A 15 -18.54 -14.32 -8.67
N CYS A 16 -17.54 -13.47 -8.97
CA CYS A 16 -16.79 -13.53 -10.21
C CYS A 16 -15.46 -14.29 -10.05
N GLY A 17 -15.50 -15.60 -10.32
CA GLY A 17 -14.32 -16.46 -10.31
C GLY A 17 -13.73 -16.70 -8.90
N PRO A 18 -12.46 -17.14 -8.80
CA PRO A 18 -11.83 -17.39 -7.51
C PRO A 18 -11.44 -16.12 -6.74
N GLY A 19 -11.30 -14.98 -7.42
CA GLY A 19 -10.81 -13.73 -6.84
C GLY A 19 -11.88 -12.75 -6.34
N THR A 20 -13.12 -12.84 -6.84
CA THR A 20 -14.20 -11.91 -6.46
C THR A 20 -15.32 -12.68 -5.76
N LYS A 21 -15.42 -12.54 -4.44
CA LYS A 21 -16.45 -13.15 -3.59
C LYS A 21 -16.85 -12.18 -2.48
N LYS A 22 -17.58 -11.13 -2.86
CA LYS A 22 -17.92 -10.03 -1.96
C LYS A 22 -19.39 -9.68 -2.01
N VAL A 23 -19.89 -9.03 -0.97
CA VAL A 23 -21.22 -8.42 -0.95
C VAL A 23 -21.06 -6.98 -1.39
N HIS A 24 -21.70 -6.60 -2.48
CA HIS A 24 -21.80 -5.20 -2.88
C HIS A 24 -22.76 -4.48 -1.94
N VAL A 25 -22.34 -3.32 -1.49
CA VAL A 25 -23.19 -2.33 -0.82
C VAL A 25 -22.80 -0.99 -1.43
N ILE A 26 -23.61 -0.53 -2.37
CA ILE A 26 -23.32 0.68 -3.16
C ILE A 26 -24.48 1.64 -3.00
N PHE A 27 -24.16 2.87 -2.65
CA PHE A 27 -25.12 3.96 -2.50
C PHE A 27 -24.89 4.97 -3.63
N ASN A 28 -25.95 5.45 -4.24
CA ASN A 28 -25.90 6.62 -5.09
C ASN A 28 -25.89 7.87 -4.22
N TYR A 29 -24.87 8.69 -4.37
CA TYR A 29 -24.73 9.97 -3.68
C TYR A 29 -24.27 11.02 -4.68
N LYS A 30 -25.05 12.10 -4.83
CA LYS A 30 -24.79 13.20 -5.78
C LYS A 30 -24.52 12.72 -7.21
N GLY A 31 -25.28 11.72 -7.67
CA GLY A 31 -25.18 11.16 -9.03
C GLY A 31 -23.99 10.20 -9.25
N LYS A 32 -23.26 9.84 -8.19
CA LYS A 32 -22.17 8.87 -8.23
C LYS A 32 -22.51 7.64 -7.40
N ASN A 33 -22.22 6.46 -7.95
CA ASN A 33 -22.37 5.19 -7.25
C ASN A 33 -21.10 4.93 -6.43
N VAL A 34 -21.19 5.07 -5.11
CA VAL A 34 -20.05 4.94 -4.17
C VAL A 34 -20.08 3.53 -3.56
N LEU A 35 -18.97 2.81 -3.70
CA LEU A 35 -18.82 1.45 -3.18
C LEU A 35 -18.34 1.48 -1.73
N ILE A 36 -18.73 0.47 -0.96
CA ILE A 36 -18.21 0.27 0.40
C ILE A 36 -16.71 -0.01 0.35
N ASN A 37 -15.97 0.62 1.25
CA ASN A 37 -14.51 0.45 1.38
C ASN A 37 -14.13 -0.88 2.05
N LYS A 38 -15.05 -1.44 2.85
CA LYS A 38 -14.86 -2.73 3.54
C LYS A 38 -15.14 -3.92 2.63
N ASP A 39 -14.32 -4.96 2.76
CA ASP A 39 -14.51 -6.22 2.02
C ASP A 39 -15.40 -7.19 2.82
N ILE A 40 -16.67 -7.26 2.45
CA ILE A 40 -17.64 -8.17 3.06
C ILE A 40 -17.68 -9.46 2.27
N ARG A 41 -17.18 -10.56 2.84
CA ARG A 41 -17.17 -11.86 2.15
C ARG A 41 -18.57 -12.46 2.00
N CYS A 42 -18.94 -12.83 0.77
CA CYS A 42 -20.19 -13.54 0.53
C CYS A 42 -20.06 -15.06 0.76
N LYS A 43 -21.19 -15.73 0.95
CA LYS A 43 -21.27 -17.20 1.00
C LYS A 43 -21.25 -17.77 -0.42
N ASP A 44 -20.50 -18.84 -0.62
CA ASP A 44 -20.24 -19.47 -1.93
C ASP A 44 -20.59 -20.97 -1.98
N ASP A 45 -21.30 -21.48 -0.97
CA ASP A 45 -21.77 -22.85 -0.92
C ASP A 45 -23.09 -23.04 -1.74
N GLU A 46 -23.65 -24.25 -1.68
CA GLU A 46 -24.85 -24.62 -2.44
C GLU A 46 -26.17 -24.39 -1.67
N PHE A 47 -26.11 -23.89 -0.45
CA PHE A 47 -27.27 -23.65 0.41
C PHE A 47 -27.89 -22.26 0.15
N THR A 48 -29.12 -22.10 0.64
CA THR A 48 -29.82 -20.82 0.61
C THR A 48 -29.31 -19.94 1.74
N HIS A 49 -28.86 -18.74 1.42
CA HIS A 49 -28.45 -17.73 2.41
C HIS A 49 -29.36 -16.51 2.37
N LEU A 50 -29.54 -15.90 3.53
CA LEU A 50 -30.30 -14.65 3.70
C LEU A 50 -29.32 -13.47 3.82
N TYR A 51 -29.47 -12.46 2.96
CA TYR A 51 -28.71 -11.21 3.03
C TYR A 51 -29.65 -10.07 3.44
N THR A 52 -29.27 -9.34 4.48
CA THR A 52 -30.05 -8.20 5.00
C THR A 52 -29.18 -6.97 5.10
N LEU A 53 -29.63 -5.86 4.53
CA LEU A 53 -29.06 -4.53 4.72
C LEU A 53 -30.02 -3.70 5.56
N ILE A 54 -29.51 -3.10 6.62
CA ILE A 54 -30.24 -2.15 7.47
C ILE A 54 -29.50 -0.82 7.40
N VAL A 55 -30.20 0.24 7.04
CA VAL A 55 -29.70 1.61 7.03
C VAL A 55 -30.56 2.42 7.97
N ARG A 56 -29.94 3.17 8.88
CA ARG A 56 -30.61 3.92 9.93
C ARG A 56 -30.50 5.44 9.68
N PRO A 57 -31.44 6.24 10.23
CA PRO A 57 -31.43 7.70 10.11
C PRO A 57 -30.26 8.43 10.79
N ASP A 58 -29.47 7.73 11.60
CA ASP A 58 -28.28 8.25 12.27
C ASP A 58 -27.00 8.07 11.43
N ASN A 59 -27.13 7.93 10.11
CA ASN A 59 -26.05 7.59 9.18
C ASN A 59 -25.32 6.28 9.55
N THR A 60 -25.95 5.33 10.23
CA THR A 60 -25.36 4.00 10.46
C THR A 60 -25.95 2.93 9.56
N TYR A 61 -25.17 1.88 9.30
CA TYR A 61 -25.61 0.72 8.56
C TYR A 61 -25.21 -0.58 9.26
N GLU A 62 -25.89 -1.66 8.87
CA GLU A 62 -25.61 -3.01 9.33
C GLU A 62 -25.90 -4.00 8.19
N VAL A 63 -24.97 -4.92 7.98
CA VAL A 63 -25.12 -6.03 7.04
C VAL A 63 -25.18 -7.34 7.82
N LYS A 64 -26.21 -8.14 7.53
CA LYS A 64 -26.37 -9.48 8.09
C LYS A 64 -26.36 -10.54 6.99
N ILE A 65 -25.75 -11.66 7.31
CA ILE A 65 -25.82 -12.89 6.53
C ILE A 65 -26.37 -13.98 7.47
N ASP A 66 -27.46 -14.64 7.05
CA ASP A 66 -28.14 -15.69 7.84
C ASP A 66 -28.52 -15.20 9.25
N ASN A 67 -29.08 -13.98 9.32
CA ASN A 67 -29.43 -13.25 10.55
C ASN A 67 -28.26 -12.95 11.51
N SER A 68 -27.03 -13.29 11.14
CA SER A 68 -25.83 -12.95 11.90
C SER A 68 -25.24 -11.64 11.36
N GLN A 69 -24.96 -10.69 12.24
CA GLN A 69 -24.24 -9.47 11.87
C GLN A 69 -22.85 -9.83 11.38
N VAL A 70 -22.53 -9.42 10.16
CA VAL A 70 -21.20 -9.60 9.56
C VAL A 70 -20.44 -8.30 9.44
N GLU A 71 -21.15 -7.17 9.34
CA GLU A 71 -20.55 -5.84 9.23
C GLU A 71 -21.49 -4.77 9.80
N SER A 72 -20.91 -3.72 10.39
CA SER A 72 -21.65 -2.55 10.87
C SER A 72 -20.73 -1.34 10.99
N GLY A 73 -21.28 -0.14 10.81
CA GLY A 73 -20.49 1.08 10.90
C GLY A 73 -21.31 2.33 10.57
N SER A 74 -20.61 3.42 10.30
CA SER A 74 -21.18 4.67 9.80
C SER A 74 -21.05 4.73 8.28
N LEU A 75 -22.00 5.38 7.62
CA LEU A 75 -21.96 5.66 6.19
C LEU A 75 -20.79 6.61 5.85
N GLU A 76 -20.49 7.56 6.73
CA GLU A 76 -19.43 8.56 6.51
C GLU A 76 -18.01 7.98 6.56
N ASP A 77 -17.78 6.94 7.37
CA ASP A 77 -16.43 6.37 7.53
C ASP A 77 -16.18 5.19 6.58
N ASP A 78 -17.22 4.44 6.22
CA ASP A 78 -17.08 3.20 5.42
C ASP A 78 -17.29 3.42 3.91
N TRP A 79 -17.61 4.64 3.47
CA TRP A 79 -17.70 5.06 2.06
C TRP A 79 -17.08 6.43 1.84
N ASP A 80 -16.52 6.63 0.65
CA ASP A 80 -15.94 7.91 0.23
C ASP A 80 -17.02 8.88 -0.33
N PHE A 81 -18.05 9.18 0.46
CA PHE A 81 -19.11 10.14 0.08
C PHE A 81 -18.61 11.58 0.05
N LEU A 82 -17.81 11.93 1.05
CA LEU A 82 -17.33 13.27 1.34
C LEU A 82 -15.83 13.34 1.09
N PRO A 83 -15.29 14.53 0.76
CA PRO A 83 -13.84 14.70 0.68
C PRO A 83 -13.20 14.43 2.06
N PRO A 84 -11.89 14.15 2.13
CA PRO A 84 -11.25 13.81 3.40
C PRO A 84 -11.38 14.96 4.40
N LYS A 85 -11.61 14.63 5.67
CA LYS A 85 -11.75 15.62 6.77
C LYS A 85 -10.50 16.49 6.91
N LYS A 86 -9.33 15.92 6.65
CA LYS A 86 -8.03 16.58 6.71
C LYS A 86 -7.28 16.44 5.41
N ILE A 87 -6.62 17.52 5.00
CA ILE A 87 -5.72 17.56 3.84
C ILE A 87 -4.33 17.99 4.29
N LYS A 88 -3.33 17.63 3.51
CA LYS A 88 -1.98 18.17 3.68
C LYS A 88 -2.03 19.68 3.45
N ASP A 89 -1.47 20.43 4.39
CA ASP A 89 -1.40 21.89 4.33
C ASP A 89 -0.69 22.40 3.04
N PRO A 90 -1.41 22.95 2.06
CA PRO A 90 -0.79 23.38 0.81
C PRO A 90 0.27 24.48 1.00
N ASP A 91 0.24 25.20 2.12
CA ASP A 91 1.18 26.28 2.45
C ASP A 91 2.41 25.77 3.21
N ALA A 92 2.37 24.54 3.75
CA ALA A 92 3.49 23.96 4.45
C ALA A 92 4.47 23.28 3.48
N SER A 93 5.73 23.68 3.58
CA SER A 93 6.85 23.00 2.91
C SER A 93 7.88 22.59 3.94
N LYS A 94 8.68 21.56 3.62
CA LYS A 94 9.79 21.15 4.47
C LYS A 94 10.76 22.32 4.62
N PRO A 95 11.06 22.79 5.85
CA PRO A 95 12.03 23.85 6.04
C PRO A 95 13.41 23.43 5.51
N GLU A 96 14.14 24.35 4.88
CA GLU A 96 15.51 24.09 4.41
C GLU A 96 16.47 23.75 5.56
N ASP A 97 16.20 24.29 6.75
CA ASP A 97 16.95 24.05 8.00
C ASP A 97 16.50 22.77 8.74
N TRP A 98 15.75 21.88 8.08
CA TRP A 98 15.27 20.64 8.69
C TRP A 98 16.17 19.45 8.32
N ASP A 99 17.10 19.12 9.22
CA ASP A 99 17.98 17.98 9.04
C ASP A 99 17.32 16.67 9.51
N GLU A 100 17.09 15.77 8.56
CA GLU A 100 16.54 14.43 8.79
C GLU A 100 17.63 13.37 8.90
N ARG A 101 18.92 13.75 8.77
CA ARG A 101 20.03 12.82 8.90
C ARG A 101 20.26 12.58 10.38
N ALA A 102 19.83 11.41 10.85
CA ALA A 102 20.10 10.98 12.23
C ALA A 102 21.60 10.89 12.53
N LYS A 103 22.41 10.60 11.50
CA LYS A 103 23.86 10.52 11.59
C LYS A 103 24.52 11.38 10.52
N ILE A 104 25.56 12.09 10.93
CA ILE A 104 26.43 12.88 10.06
C ILE A 104 27.86 12.36 10.17
N ASP A 105 28.64 12.63 9.13
CA ASP A 105 30.07 12.34 9.14
C ASP A 105 30.76 13.25 10.16
N ASP A 106 31.61 12.67 11.00
CA ASP A 106 32.34 13.38 12.04
C ASP A 106 33.32 14.38 11.39
N PRO A 107 33.10 15.70 11.55
CA PRO A 107 33.97 16.71 10.95
C PRO A 107 35.36 16.75 11.60
N THR A 108 35.54 16.09 12.75
CA THR A 108 36.82 15.99 13.46
C THR A 108 37.57 14.71 13.15
N ASP A 109 36.93 13.75 12.46
CA ASP A 109 37.58 12.53 12.02
C ASP A 109 38.30 12.79 10.70
N SER A 110 39.61 12.59 10.72
CA SER A 110 40.48 12.78 9.56
C SER A 110 41.08 11.46 9.13
N LYS A 111 41.21 11.25 7.83
CA LYS A 111 41.86 10.07 7.26
C LYS A 111 43.25 9.89 7.89
N PRO A 112 43.52 8.77 8.58
CA PRO A 112 44.84 8.49 9.11
C PRO A 112 45.85 8.38 7.97
N GLU A 113 47.06 8.90 8.16
CA GLU A 113 48.13 8.85 7.16
C GLU A 113 48.49 7.40 6.76
N ASP A 114 48.27 6.42 7.65
CA ASP A 114 48.53 5.00 7.43
C ASP A 114 47.34 4.23 6.80
N TRP A 115 46.36 4.93 6.23
CA TRP A 115 45.18 4.31 5.62
C TRP A 115 45.33 4.02 4.12
N ASP A 116 46.05 4.88 3.39
CA ASP A 116 46.32 4.71 1.96
C ASP A 116 47.45 3.72 1.72
N LYS A 117 47.17 2.44 1.99
CA LYS A 117 48.06 1.35 1.63
C LYS A 117 47.69 0.82 0.24
N PRO A 118 48.67 0.39 -0.58
CA PRO A 118 48.40 -0.20 -1.88
C PRO A 118 47.60 -1.50 -1.70
N GLU A 119 46.64 -1.75 -2.59
CA GLU A 119 45.78 -2.94 -2.57
C GLU A 119 46.59 -4.23 -2.76
N HIS A 120 47.67 -4.15 -3.55
CA HIS A 120 48.57 -5.27 -3.84
C HIS A 120 49.99 -4.92 -3.38
N ILE A 121 50.63 -5.84 -2.66
CA ILE A 121 52.05 -5.75 -2.27
C ILE A 121 52.78 -7.01 -2.78
N PRO A 122 54.08 -6.93 -3.08
CA PRO A 122 54.85 -8.12 -3.40
C PRO A 122 54.90 -9.08 -2.20
N ASP A 123 54.75 -10.38 -2.44
CA ASP A 123 54.75 -11.41 -1.40
C ASP A 123 56.10 -11.45 -0.66
N PRO A 124 56.15 -11.09 0.64
CA PRO A 124 57.40 -11.08 1.41
C PRO A 124 57.92 -12.50 1.70
N ASP A 125 57.08 -13.53 1.62
CA ASP A 125 57.44 -14.93 1.85
C ASP A 125 57.81 -15.67 0.55
N ALA A 126 57.60 -15.04 -0.60
CA ALA A 126 58.02 -15.60 -1.88
C ALA A 126 59.54 -15.64 -1.99
N LYS A 127 60.06 -16.84 -2.19
CA LYS A 127 61.48 -17.06 -2.48
C LYS A 127 61.66 -17.33 -3.96
N LYS A 128 62.71 -16.74 -4.52
CA LYS A 128 63.16 -17.03 -5.88
C LYS A 128 63.37 -18.56 -6.02
N PRO A 129 62.75 -19.21 -7.02
CA PRO A 129 62.98 -20.63 -7.28
C PRO A 129 64.46 -20.92 -7.55
N GLU A 130 64.95 -22.07 -7.07
CA GLU A 130 66.35 -22.48 -7.26
C GLU A 130 66.70 -22.73 -8.75
N ASP A 131 65.71 -23.03 -9.58
CA ASP A 131 65.84 -23.27 -11.03
C ASP A 131 65.63 -22.00 -11.89
N TRP A 132 65.64 -20.79 -11.32
CA TRP A 132 65.45 -19.55 -12.08
C TRP A 132 66.76 -19.02 -12.69
N ASP A 133 66.76 -18.81 -14.01
CA ASP A 133 67.92 -18.32 -14.78
C ASP A 133 67.74 -16.85 -15.18
N GLU A 134 68.49 -15.94 -14.57
CA GLU A 134 68.38 -14.48 -14.84
C GLU A 134 68.82 -14.08 -16.26
N GLU A 135 69.66 -14.89 -16.94
CA GLU A 135 70.14 -14.61 -18.29
C GLU A 135 69.10 -14.97 -19.36
N MET A 136 68.27 -15.99 -19.08
CA MET A 136 67.24 -16.50 -20.00
C MET A 136 65.82 -16.00 -19.66
N ASP A 137 65.48 -15.87 -18.37
CA ASP A 137 64.13 -15.54 -17.88
C ASP A 137 64.00 -14.08 -17.37
N GLY A 138 65.11 -13.37 -17.16
CA GLY A 138 65.17 -11.99 -16.69
C GLY A 138 65.19 -11.82 -15.16
N GLU A 139 65.08 -10.57 -14.69
CA GLU A 139 65.01 -10.26 -13.26
C GLU A 139 63.72 -10.86 -12.65
N TRP A 140 63.88 -11.64 -11.57
CA TRP A 140 62.76 -12.27 -10.91
C TRP A 140 61.95 -11.25 -10.08
N GLU A 141 60.66 -11.14 -10.36
CA GLU A 141 59.73 -10.34 -9.57
C GLU A 141 58.84 -11.24 -8.69
N PRO A 142 58.72 -10.99 -7.38
CA PRO A 142 57.85 -11.75 -6.51
C PRO A 142 56.37 -11.61 -6.90
N PRO A 143 55.53 -12.64 -6.70
CA PRO A 143 54.11 -12.57 -6.98
C PRO A 143 53.45 -11.49 -6.11
N VAL A 144 52.51 -10.73 -6.68
CA VAL A 144 51.75 -9.74 -5.94
C VAL A 144 50.63 -10.41 -5.16
N ILE A 145 50.54 -10.13 -3.86
CA ILE A 145 49.48 -10.60 -2.96
C ILE A 145 48.62 -9.43 -2.50
N GLN A 146 47.37 -9.75 -2.12
CA GLN A 146 46.47 -8.77 -1.51
C GLN A 146 47.09 -8.28 -0.19
N ASN A 147 47.27 -6.97 -0.07
CA ASN A 147 47.82 -6.38 1.13
C ASN A 147 46.86 -6.59 2.31
N PRO A 148 47.27 -7.32 3.37
CA PRO A 148 46.42 -7.54 4.54
C PRO A 148 46.14 -6.25 5.33
N GLU A 149 46.94 -5.21 5.11
CA GLU A 149 46.75 -3.89 5.71
C GLU A 149 45.91 -2.94 4.85
N TYR A 150 45.45 -3.35 3.66
CA TYR A 150 44.54 -2.55 2.84
C TYR A 150 43.15 -2.50 3.49
N LYS A 151 42.74 -1.31 3.93
CA LYS A 151 41.47 -1.08 4.64
C LYS A 151 40.35 -0.54 3.73
N GLY A 152 40.59 -0.44 2.42
CA GLY A 152 39.63 0.09 1.43
C GLY A 152 39.49 1.62 1.47
N GLU A 153 38.48 2.15 0.77
CA GLU A 153 38.20 3.59 0.77
C GLU A 153 37.83 4.09 2.18
N TRP A 154 38.59 5.06 2.69
CA TRP A 154 38.31 5.65 3.99
C TRP A 154 36.96 6.38 3.97
N LYS A 155 36.14 6.15 5.00
CA LYS A 155 34.94 6.92 5.29
C LYS A 155 35.01 7.44 6.72
N PRO A 156 34.67 8.71 6.96
CA PRO A 156 34.64 9.27 8.31
C PRO A 156 33.66 8.49 9.20
N ARG A 157 33.93 8.48 10.50
CA ARG A 157 33.02 7.92 11.49
C ARG A 157 31.71 8.70 11.48
N GLN A 158 30.62 7.97 11.68
CA GLN A 158 29.29 8.58 11.78
C GLN A 158 28.99 8.93 13.24
N ILE A 159 28.71 10.20 13.51
CA ILE A 159 28.25 10.71 14.81
C ILE A 159 26.76 11.04 14.75
N ASP A 160 26.12 11.01 15.92
CA ASP A 160 24.73 11.44 16.03
C ASP A 160 24.63 12.94 15.73
N ASN A 161 23.72 13.31 14.84
CA ASN A 161 23.55 14.68 14.41
C ASN A 161 22.83 15.50 15.50
N PRO A 162 23.48 16.50 16.11
CA PRO A 162 22.84 17.34 17.13
C PRO A 162 21.66 18.16 16.57
N ASP A 163 21.64 18.43 15.27
CA ASP A 163 20.60 19.19 14.57
C ASP A 163 19.50 18.28 13.99
N TYR A 164 19.49 16.98 14.32
CA TYR A 164 18.46 16.05 13.88
C TYR A 164 17.09 16.42 14.47
N LYS A 165 16.20 16.92 13.62
CA LYS A 165 14.84 17.33 14.02
C LYS A 165 13.80 16.21 13.82
N GLY A 166 14.22 15.03 13.37
CA GLY A 166 13.32 13.92 13.04
C GLY A 166 12.88 13.92 11.57
N THR A 167 12.12 12.91 11.14
CA THR A 167 11.47 12.95 9.82
C THR A 167 10.43 14.05 9.80
N TRP A 168 10.47 14.94 8.81
CA TRP A 168 9.47 15.99 8.65
C TRP A 168 8.11 15.36 8.34
N ILE A 169 7.15 15.54 9.24
CA ILE A 169 5.76 15.13 9.02
C ILE A 169 5.02 16.36 8.52
N HIS A 170 4.51 16.25 7.30
CA HIS A 170 3.74 17.32 6.69
C HIS A 170 2.48 17.60 7.52
N PRO A 171 2.23 18.86 7.95
CA PRO A 171 1.07 19.16 8.76
C PRO A 171 -0.23 18.89 7.99
N GLU A 172 -1.24 18.44 8.73
CA GLU A 172 -2.59 18.21 8.25
C GLU A 172 -3.49 19.33 8.74
N VAL A 173 -4.22 19.98 7.82
CA VAL A 173 -5.18 21.04 8.11
C VAL A 173 -6.60 20.55 7.81
N ASP A 174 -7.59 21.17 8.46
CA ASP A 174 -8.99 20.89 8.19
C ASP A 174 -9.32 21.25 6.74
N ASN A 175 -9.99 20.32 6.05
CA ASN A 175 -10.33 20.52 4.65
C ASN A 175 -11.49 21.51 4.52
N PRO A 176 -11.30 22.69 3.87
CA PRO A 176 -12.37 23.66 3.70
C PRO A 176 -13.53 23.14 2.83
N GLU A 177 -13.29 22.12 2.01
CA GLU A 177 -14.32 21.47 1.18
C GLU A 177 -15.11 20.38 1.94
N TYR A 178 -14.68 20.01 3.15
CA TYR A 178 -15.41 19.05 3.97
C TYR A 178 -16.62 19.71 4.62
N SER A 179 -17.81 19.24 4.24
CA SER A 179 -19.06 19.55 4.92
C SER A 179 -19.73 18.25 5.37
N PRO A 180 -20.03 18.08 6.66
CA PRO A 180 -20.78 16.92 7.13
C PRO A 180 -22.18 16.94 6.53
N ASP A 181 -22.70 15.76 6.21
CA ASP A 181 -24.04 15.58 5.64
C ASP A 181 -24.81 14.54 6.45
N SER A 182 -25.82 14.98 7.21
CA SER A 182 -26.64 14.10 8.02
C SER A 182 -27.69 13.32 7.23
N ASN A 183 -27.84 13.59 5.93
CA ASN A 183 -28.90 13.03 5.09
C ASN A 183 -28.34 12.05 4.04
N ILE A 184 -27.12 11.54 4.21
CA ILE A 184 -26.52 10.56 3.30
C ILE A 184 -27.40 9.30 3.17
N TYR A 185 -28.01 8.87 4.28
CA TYR A 185 -28.91 7.71 4.30
C TYR A 185 -30.24 7.96 3.55
N ALA A 186 -30.62 9.21 3.36
CA ALA A 186 -31.97 9.60 2.98
C ALA A 186 -32.13 9.68 1.45
N TYR A 187 -33.14 8.99 0.94
CA TYR A 187 -33.54 9.02 -0.46
C TYR A 187 -34.97 9.55 -0.55
N GLU A 188 -35.26 10.32 -1.61
CA GLU A 188 -36.59 10.94 -1.78
C GLU A 188 -37.70 9.90 -1.92
N ASN A 189 -37.44 8.83 -2.67
CA ASN A 189 -38.39 7.75 -2.91
C ASN A 189 -37.66 6.46 -3.27
N PHE A 190 -38.27 5.33 -2.93
CA PHE A 190 -37.93 4.01 -3.44
C PHE A 190 -39.20 3.41 -4.06
N ALA A 191 -39.29 3.44 -5.38
CA ALA A 191 -40.49 3.04 -6.12
C ALA A 191 -40.34 1.66 -6.78
N VAL A 192 -39.13 1.27 -7.16
CA VAL A 192 -38.90 0.05 -7.93
C VAL A 192 -37.79 -0.78 -7.33
N LEU A 193 -38.04 -2.08 -7.29
CA LEU A 193 -37.06 -3.11 -6.97
C LEU A 193 -36.66 -3.81 -8.26
N GLY A 194 -35.41 -3.61 -8.67
CA GLY A 194 -34.83 -4.16 -9.89
C GLY A 194 -33.84 -5.28 -9.59
N LEU A 195 -33.92 -6.35 -10.37
CA LEU A 195 -32.91 -7.42 -10.40
C LEU A 195 -32.34 -7.46 -11.82
N ASP A 196 -31.13 -6.97 -11.99
CA ASP A 196 -30.44 -6.97 -13.28
C ASP A 196 -29.03 -7.53 -13.14
N LEU A 197 -28.85 -8.76 -13.63
CA LEU A 197 -27.73 -9.64 -13.27
C LEU A 197 -27.24 -10.39 -14.50
N TRP A 198 -25.94 -10.60 -14.56
CA TRP A 198 -25.32 -11.51 -15.54
C TRP A 198 -25.01 -12.85 -14.88
N GLN A 199 -25.38 -13.97 -15.50
CA GLN A 199 -25.06 -15.31 -14.97
C GLN A 199 -24.57 -16.24 -16.07
N VAL A 200 -23.46 -16.93 -15.80
CA VAL A 200 -22.87 -18.00 -16.59
C VAL A 200 -22.73 -19.21 -15.69
N ARG A 201 -23.06 -20.41 -16.18
CA ARG A 201 -22.76 -21.67 -15.49
C ARG A 201 -22.07 -22.66 -16.44
N HIS A 202 -21.14 -23.48 -15.96
CA HIS A 202 -20.99 -24.84 -16.45
C HIS A 202 -20.99 -25.87 -15.30
N ARG A 203 -21.53 -27.05 -15.60
CA ARG A 203 -21.34 -28.27 -14.82
C ARG A 203 -20.15 -29.04 -15.41
N GLY A 204 -19.19 -29.45 -14.59
CA GLY A 204 -17.96 -30.12 -15.04
C GLY A 204 -16.85 -29.15 -15.49
N ASN A 205 -15.83 -29.66 -16.19
CA ASN A 205 -14.56 -29.00 -16.58
C ASN A 205 -14.71 -27.77 -17.51
N ARG A 206 -15.45 -26.74 -17.06
CA ARG A 206 -15.84 -25.57 -17.87
C ARG A 206 -16.41 -24.45 -16.90
N ARG A 207 -16.32 -23.14 -17.24
CA ARG A 207 -16.35 -21.93 -16.34
C ARG A 207 -17.71 -21.30 -15.93
N ILE A 208 -18.23 -21.53 -14.72
CA ILE A 208 -19.35 -20.72 -14.17
C ILE A 208 -18.84 -19.28 -13.89
N LEU A 209 -19.47 -18.22 -14.44
CA LEU A 209 -19.31 -16.81 -14.03
C LEU A 209 -20.64 -16.30 -13.47
N ARG A 210 -20.82 -16.23 -12.14
CA ARG A 210 -22.00 -15.58 -11.56
C ARG A 210 -21.67 -14.10 -11.36
N GLY A 211 -22.21 -13.23 -12.20
CA GLY A 211 -22.20 -11.79 -11.94
C GLY A 211 -23.07 -11.44 -10.73
N PRO A 212 -23.14 -10.15 -10.39
CA PRO A 212 -23.54 -9.72 -9.07
C PRO A 212 -25.03 -9.99 -8.88
N GLN A 213 -25.42 -10.74 -7.84
CA GLN A 213 -26.81 -10.89 -7.39
C GLN A 213 -27.20 -9.64 -6.61
N VAL A 214 -27.52 -8.55 -7.31
CA VAL A 214 -27.84 -7.31 -6.66
C VAL A 214 -29.31 -6.95 -6.70
N LEU A 215 -29.84 -6.69 -5.50
CA LEU A 215 -31.01 -5.88 -5.30
C LEU A 215 -30.68 -4.42 -5.64
N ARG A 216 -31.25 -3.90 -6.74
CA ARG A 216 -31.28 -2.46 -6.98
C ARG A 216 -32.60 -1.91 -6.46
N VAL A 217 -32.55 -0.92 -5.59
CA VAL A 217 -33.72 -0.15 -5.18
C VAL A 217 -33.60 1.22 -5.81
N THR A 218 -34.59 1.62 -6.61
CA THR A 218 -34.67 2.92 -7.30
C THR A 218 -35.89 3.68 -6.82
#